data_AF-V5IHQ3-F1
#
_entry.id   AF-V5IHQ3-F1
#
_cell.length_a   1.000
_cell.length_b   1.000
_cell.length_c   1.000
_cell.angle_alpha   90.00
_cell.angle_beta   90.00
_cell.angle_gamma   90.00
#
_symmetry.space_group_name_H-M   'P 1'
#
loop_
_entity.id
_entity.type
_entity.pdbx_description
1 polymer ?
#
loop_
_entity_poly.entity_id
_entity_poly.type
_entity_poly.pdbx_seq_one_letter_code
_entity_poly.pdbx_strand_id
1 'polypeptide(L)'
;EKAPKRARKDEGSEEPASADEIERKRLLAKLKLRCRATPVLTESFGLGWFAALEAEFSKDYFRELSRFVMEERQRHTVYPAHEDVFAWTRCCDIDKVAVVILGQDPYHNPGQAHGLAFSVPKGVAVPHSLINMYRELEEDVPGFQKPPHGNLTGWAEQGVLLLNACLTVRAHAANSHKDRGWEKLTDVVVGCLNKRRSNLAFLLWGAYAQKKGAIIDRKRHLVLQCAHPSPLSASRGFFGCRHFSKANDYLVQHNRRPIDWGQLP
;
A
#
# COMPACT_ATOMS: atom_id res chain seq x y z
N GLU A 1 39.81 18.99 -59.61
CA GLU A 1 39.36 18.46 -58.31
C GLU A 1 38.90 19.61 -57.41
N LYS A 2 37.62 19.62 -57.01
CA LYS A 2 37.10 20.54 -55.99
C LYS A 2 36.61 19.68 -54.81
N ALA A 3 37.25 19.86 -53.66
CA ALA A 3 36.95 19.16 -52.42
C ALA A 3 35.50 19.37 -51.96
N PRO A 4 34.84 18.37 -51.34
CA PRO A 4 33.46 18.50 -50.88
C PRO A 4 33.36 19.29 -49.57
N LYS A 5 32.33 20.13 -49.49
CA LYS A 5 31.96 20.91 -48.30
C LYS A 5 31.58 19.98 -47.14
N ARG A 6 32.17 20.21 -45.97
CA ARG A 6 31.77 19.59 -44.69
C ARG A 6 30.30 19.89 -44.39
N ALA A 7 29.49 18.85 -44.24
CA ALA A 7 28.17 18.94 -43.65
C ALA A 7 28.30 19.37 -42.18
N ARG A 8 27.60 20.43 -41.78
CA ARG A 8 27.41 20.80 -40.38
C ARG A 8 26.52 19.72 -39.74
N LYS A 9 27.00 19.14 -38.64
CA LYS A 9 26.17 18.35 -37.72
C LYS A 9 25.09 19.28 -37.18
N ASP A 10 23.83 18.90 -37.35
CA ASP A 10 22.74 19.42 -36.53
C ASP A 10 23.07 19.08 -35.08
N GLU A 11 23.37 20.11 -34.29
CA GLU A 11 23.31 20.03 -32.84
C GLU A 11 21.84 19.89 -32.48
N GLY A 12 21.46 18.68 -32.05
CA GLY A 12 20.13 18.41 -31.53
C GLY A 12 19.83 19.39 -30.40
N SER A 13 18.87 20.27 -30.63
CA SER A 13 18.27 21.08 -29.59
C SER A 13 17.54 20.13 -28.64
N GLU A 14 18.08 19.96 -27.43
CA GLU A 14 17.31 19.36 -26.34
C GLU A 14 16.14 20.31 -26.05
N GLU A 15 14.92 19.89 -26.39
CA GLU A 15 13.71 20.59 -25.98
C GLU A 15 13.69 20.71 -24.45
N PRO A 16 13.35 21.88 -23.88
CA PRO A 16 13.34 22.06 -22.44
C PRO A 16 12.36 21.07 -21.78
N ALA A 17 12.84 20.38 -20.75
CA ALA A 17 12.04 19.43 -19.97
C ALA A 17 10.73 20.07 -19.49
N SER A 18 9.62 19.33 -19.58
CA SER A 18 8.31 19.81 -19.15
C SER A 18 8.30 20.10 -17.63
N ALA A 19 7.39 20.97 -17.18
CA ALA A 19 7.26 21.30 -15.75
C ALA A 19 7.08 20.05 -14.86
N ASP A 20 6.35 19.05 -15.36
CA ASP A 20 6.15 17.77 -14.69
C ASP A 20 7.45 16.95 -14.59
N GLU A 21 8.27 16.97 -15.64
CA GLU A 21 9.56 16.29 -15.63
C GLU A 21 10.54 16.96 -14.64
N ILE A 22 10.52 18.30 -14.57
CA ILE A 22 11.32 19.07 -13.61
C ILE A 22 10.92 18.72 -12.17
N GLU A 23 9.62 18.72 -11.85
CA GLU A 23 9.15 18.38 -10.50
C GLU A 23 9.43 16.91 -10.17
N ARG A 24 9.28 15.98 -11.13
CA ARG A 24 9.66 14.58 -10.96
C ARG A 24 11.14 14.43 -10.61
N LYS A 25 12.05 15.08 -11.36
CA LYS A 25 13.50 15.06 -11.08
C LYS A 25 13.80 15.63 -9.69
N ARG A 26 13.12 16.70 -9.30
CA ARG A 26 13.24 17.32 -7.97
C ARG A 26 12.80 16.36 -6.84
N LEU A 27 11.66 15.71 -6.98
CA LEU A 27 11.17 14.74 -5.99
C LEU A 27 12.10 13.53 -5.87
N LEU A 28 12.64 13.03 -6.98
CA LEU A 28 13.64 11.96 -6.97
C LEU A 28 14.91 12.38 -6.21
N ALA A 29 15.41 13.60 -6.44
CA ALA A 29 16.58 14.10 -5.72
C ALA A 29 16.32 14.22 -4.21
N LYS A 30 15.14 14.72 -3.82
CA LYS A 30 14.72 14.78 -2.41
C LYS A 30 14.59 13.40 -1.78
N LEU A 31 13.98 12.44 -2.48
CA LEU A 31 13.86 11.06 -2.01
C LEU A 31 15.24 10.45 -1.77
N LYS A 32 16.17 10.57 -2.74
CA LYS A 32 17.55 10.09 -2.60
C LYS A 32 18.25 10.69 -1.39
N LEU A 33 18.14 12.01 -1.20
CA LEU A 33 18.70 12.68 -0.02
C LEU A 33 18.09 12.14 1.28
N ARG A 34 16.79 11.91 1.30
CA ARG A 34 16.08 11.43 2.47
C ARG A 34 16.42 9.97 2.80
N CYS A 35 16.56 9.08 1.81
CA CYS A 35 17.01 7.70 1.99
C CYS A 35 18.37 7.63 2.68
N ARG A 36 19.31 8.53 2.34
CA ARG A 36 20.62 8.61 3.01
C ARG A 36 20.50 8.98 4.49
N ALA A 37 19.58 9.88 4.82
CA ALA A 37 19.36 10.33 6.20
C ALA A 37 18.49 9.35 7.02
N THR A 38 17.68 8.54 6.36
CA THR A 38 16.68 7.69 7.00
C THR A 38 16.59 6.35 6.25
N PRO A 39 17.54 5.44 6.52
CA PRO A 39 17.80 4.26 5.68
C PRO A 39 16.68 3.24 5.63
N VAL A 40 15.63 3.33 6.46
CA VAL A 40 14.45 2.48 6.29
C VAL A 40 13.71 2.80 4.98
N LEU A 41 13.82 4.03 4.47
CA LEU A 41 13.30 4.42 3.16
C LEU A 41 14.14 3.82 2.04
N THR A 42 13.50 3.63 0.89
CA THR A 42 14.13 3.11 -0.32
C THR A 42 13.90 4.08 -1.47
N GLU A 43 14.84 4.12 -2.43
CA GLU A 43 14.68 4.96 -3.63
C GLU A 43 13.52 4.51 -4.53
N SER A 44 12.98 3.31 -4.26
CA SER A 44 11.78 2.76 -4.91
C SER A 44 10.46 3.29 -4.33
N PHE A 45 10.48 4.20 -3.34
CA PHE A 45 9.26 4.78 -2.79
C PHE A 45 8.46 5.55 -3.86
N GLY A 46 7.13 5.33 -3.93
CA GLY A 46 6.27 5.99 -4.92
C GLY A 46 6.24 7.51 -4.77
N LEU A 47 6.48 8.25 -5.85
CA LEU A 47 6.71 9.71 -5.79
C LEU A 47 5.50 10.52 -5.33
N GLY A 48 4.27 10.16 -5.74
CA GLY A 48 3.06 10.85 -5.27
C GLY A 48 2.88 10.73 -3.77
N TRP A 49 3.13 9.53 -3.23
CA TRP A 49 3.16 9.31 -1.78
C TRP A 49 4.31 10.03 -1.10
N PHE A 50 5.50 10.04 -1.70
CA PHE A 50 6.65 10.74 -1.14
C PHE A 50 6.35 12.24 -1.01
N ALA A 51 5.80 12.87 -2.04
CA ALA A 51 5.39 14.27 -1.98
C ALA A 51 4.34 14.54 -0.90
N ALA A 52 3.41 13.60 -0.69
CA ALA A 52 2.37 13.72 0.34
C ALA A 52 2.87 13.53 1.77
N LEU A 53 3.95 12.75 1.95
CA LEU A 53 4.46 12.31 3.25
C LEU A 53 5.86 12.87 3.58
N GLU A 54 6.46 13.69 2.72
CA GLU A 54 7.85 14.17 2.82
C GLU A 54 8.16 14.74 4.22
N ALA A 55 7.22 15.50 4.78
CA ALA A 55 7.34 16.13 6.09
C ALA A 55 7.41 15.12 7.26
N GLU A 56 6.86 13.92 7.11
CA GLU A 56 6.95 12.88 8.16
C GLU A 56 8.37 12.31 8.25
N PHE A 57 9.07 12.22 7.12
CA PHE A 57 10.37 11.57 7.05
C PHE A 57 11.50 12.38 7.71
N SER A 58 11.27 13.65 8.02
CA SER A 58 12.21 14.48 8.78
C SER A 58 11.91 14.53 10.28
N LYS A 59 10.81 13.94 10.75
CA LYS A 59 10.43 13.98 12.17
C LYS A 59 11.22 12.96 13.00
N ASP A 60 11.40 13.26 14.28
CA ASP A 60 12.22 12.45 15.18
C ASP A 60 11.69 11.03 15.34
N TYR A 61 10.37 10.85 15.46
CA TYR A 61 9.77 9.52 15.57
C TYR A 61 10.12 8.61 14.38
N PHE A 62 10.22 9.18 13.17
CA PHE A 62 10.50 8.41 11.96
C PHE A 62 11.99 8.09 11.84
N ARG A 63 12.87 8.99 12.32
CA ARG A 63 14.31 8.71 12.44
C ARG A 63 14.59 7.60 13.46
N GLU A 64 13.90 7.64 14.60
CA GLU A 64 13.96 6.60 15.64
C GLU A 64 13.46 5.25 15.11
N LEU A 65 12.29 5.24 14.45
CA LEU A 65 11.75 4.07 13.77
C LEU A 65 12.75 3.50 12.77
N SER A 66 13.37 4.36 11.95
CA SER A 66 14.35 3.91 10.97
C SER A 66 15.56 3.27 11.63
N ARG A 67 16.11 3.87 12.70
CA ARG A 67 17.22 3.28 13.43
C ARG A 67 16.84 1.92 14.01
N PHE A 68 15.69 1.85 14.66
CA PHE A 68 15.15 0.61 15.23
C PHE A 68 15.03 -0.51 14.20
N VAL A 69 14.42 -0.25 13.04
CA VAL A 69 14.25 -1.28 11.99
C VAL A 69 15.60 -1.72 11.42
N MET A 70 16.56 -0.80 11.24
CA MET A 70 17.88 -1.16 10.75
C MET A 70 18.67 -1.99 11.76
N GLU A 71 18.59 -1.67 13.06
CA GLU A 71 19.20 -2.47 14.14
C GLU A 71 18.56 -3.86 14.25
N GLU A 72 17.22 -3.95 14.12
CA GLU A 72 16.52 -5.23 14.08
C GLU A 72 16.98 -6.10 12.91
N ARG A 73 17.18 -5.51 11.72
CA ARG A 73 17.68 -6.23 10.54
C ARG A 73 19.12 -6.72 10.68
N GLN A 74 19.93 -6.10 11.53
CA GLN A 74 21.28 -6.57 11.82
C GLN A 74 21.29 -7.79 12.75
N ARG A 75 20.25 -7.97 13.57
CA ARG A 75 20.20 -8.99 14.63
C ARG A 75 19.23 -10.13 14.32
N HIS A 76 18.24 -9.87 13.49
CA HIS A 76 17.12 -10.76 13.24
C HIS A 76 16.69 -10.71 11.78
N THR A 77 16.06 -11.79 11.32
CA THR A 77 15.29 -11.75 10.07
C THR A 77 14.04 -10.91 10.28
N VAL A 78 13.88 -9.86 9.48
CA VAL A 78 12.74 -8.94 9.50
C VAL A 78 12.04 -8.98 8.15
N TYR A 79 10.72 -9.16 8.17
CA TYR A 79 9.84 -9.15 7.01
C TYR A 79 9.04 -7.85 6.90
N PRO A 80 8.64 -7.44 5.69
CA PRO A 80 9.09 -7.97 4.40
C PRO A 80 10.58 -7.62 4.15
N ALA A 81 11.12 -7.98 2.98
CA ALA A 81 12.41 -7.49 2.53
C ALA A 81 12.42 -5.94 2.52
N HIS A 82 13.60 -5.32 2.61
CA HIS A 82 13.71 -3.87 2.81
C HIS A 82 13.09 -3.08 1.65
N GLU A 83 13.38 -3.51 0.43
CA GLU A 83 12.83 -3.03 -0.84
C GLU A 83 11.30 -3.10 -0.94
N ASP A 84 10.67 -3.97 -0.15
CA ASP A 84 9.24 -4.27 -0.21
C ASP A 84 8.44 -3.57 0.88
N VAL A 85 9.08 -2.98 1.92
CA VAL A 85 8.37 -2.29 3.02
C VAL A 85 7.36 -1.26 2.50
N PHE A 86 7.68 -0.60 1.39
CA PHE A 86 6.86 0.43 0.76
C PHE A 86 6.25 0.01 -0.58
N ALA A 87 6.13 -1.29 -0.86
CA ALA A 87 5.54 -1.79 -2.12
C ALA A 87 4.15 -1.20 -2.40
N TRP A 88 3.33 -1.02 -1.36
CA TRP A 88 2.01 -0.37 -1.45
C TRP A 88 2.04 1.03 -2.09
N THR A 89 3.14 1.78 -1.96
CA THR A 89 3.29 3.11 -2.59
C THR A 89 3.54 3.04 -4.09
N ARG A 90 4.08 1.92 -4.57
CA ARG A 90 4.42 1.69 -5.98
C ARG A 90 3.24 1.11 -6.75
N CYS A 91 2.49 0.22 -6.11
CA CYS A 91 1.37 -0.46 -6.76
C CYS A 91 0.17 0.45 -6.95
N CYS A 92 -0.07 1.37 -6.02
CA CYS A 92 -1.19 2.31 -6.08
C CYS A 92 -0.67 3.71 -5.80
N ASP A 93 -0.75 4.63 -6.77
CA ASP A 93 -0.48 6.05 -6.49
C ASP A 93 -1.60 6.66 -5.62
N ILE A 94 -1.26 7.67 -4.80
CA ILE A 94 -2.17 8.32 -3.87
C ILE A 94 -3.44 8.85 -4.56
N ASP A 95 -3.33 9.34 -5.79
CA ASP A 95 -4.46 9.89 -6.54
C ASP A 95 -5.31 8.83 -7.25
N LYS A 96 -4.86 7.57 -7.25
CA LYS A 96 -5.62 6.44 -7.79
C LYS A 96 -6.38 5.66 -6.73
N VAL A 97 -6.12 5.91 -5.45
CA VAL A 97 -6.78 5.19 -4.35
C VAL A 97 -8.30 5.30 -4.46
N ALA A 98 -8.97 4.15 -4.42
CA ALA A 98 -10.41 3.99 -4.46
C ALA A 98 -10.94 3.25 -3.24
N VAL A 99 -10.25 2.18 -2.85
CA VAL A 99 -10.56 1.37 -1.66
C VAL A 99 -9.34 1.33 -0.76
N VAL A 100 -9.56 1.34 0.55
CA VAL A 100 -8.49 1.18 1.56
C VAL A 100 -8.83 -0.01 2.43
N ILE A 101 -7.94 -1.00 2.49
CA ILE A 101 -8.06 -2.17 3.36
C ILE A 101 -6.91 -2.10 4.36
N LEU A 102 -7.25 -2.07 5.65
CA LEU A 102 -6.27 -1.96 6.73
C LEU A 102 -6.00 -3.32 7.37
N GLY A 103 -4.76 -3.77 7.30
CA GLY A 103 -4.24 -4.89 8.07
C GLY A 103 -3.54 -4.44 9.36
N GLN A 104 -3.09 -5.40 10.17
CA GLN A 104 -2.42 -5.15 11.44
C GLN A 104 -0.90 -5.07 11.26
N ASP A 105 -0.26 -6.20 11.00
CA ASP A 105 1.17 -6.34 10.74
C ASP A 105 1.41 -7.29 9.55
N PRO A 106 2.63 -7.30 8.95
CA PRO A 106 2.94 -8.22 7.87
C PRO A 106 2.92 -9.67 8.35
N TYR A 107 2.76 -10.61 7.43
CA TYR A 107 3.00 -12.01 7.75
C TYR A 107 4.45 -12.22 8.20
N HIS A 108 4.63 -13.04 9.23
CA HIS A 108 5.91 -13.21 9.92
C HIS A 108 6.64 -14.52 9.56
N ASN A 109 6.20 -15.27 8.54
CA ASN A 109 6.92 -16.47 8.08
C ASN A 109 7.68 -16.21 6.77
N PRO A 110 8.72 -17.01 6.49
CA PRO A 110 9.54 -16.87 5.29
C PRO A 110 8.73 -16.80 4.00
N GLY A 111 9.07 -15.83 3.15
CA GLY A 111 8.47 -15.67 1.81
C GLY A 111 7.03 -15.14 1.78
N GLN A 112 6.37 -14.92 2.93
CA GLN A 112 4.97 -14.51 2.94
C GLN A 112 4.77 -13.02 2.67
N ALA A 113 5.37 -12.14 3.48
CA ALA A 113 5.13 -10.71 3.36
C ALA A 113 5.95 -10.08 2.23
N HIS A 114 5.27 -9.30 1.39
CA HIS A 114 5.87 -8.55 0.26
C HIS A 114 5.38 -7.09 0.19
N GLY A 115 4.98 -6.52 1.33
CA GLY A 115 4.62 -5.11 1.43
C GLY A 115 3.17 -4.73 1.14
N LEU A 116 2.31 -5.71 0.84
CA LEU A 116 0.86 -5.54 0.68
C LEU A 116 0.12 -6.32 1.78
N ALA A 117 -0.80 -5.67 2.49
CA ALA A 117 -1.61 -6.32 3.51
C ALA A 117 -2.39 -7.52 2.94
N PHE A 118 -2.52 -8.59 3.73
CA PHE A 118 -3.18 -9.86 3.38
C PHE A 118 -2.59 -10.68 2.24
N SER A 119 -1.75 -10.09 1.38
CA SER A 119 -1.22 -10.73 0.19
C SER A 119 0.05 -11.54 0.45
N VAL A 120 0.24 -12.61 -0.32
CA VAL A 120 1.48 -13.39 -0.42
C VAL A 120 1.88 -13.60 -1.89
N PRO A 121 3.17 -13.74 -2.22
CA PRO A 121 3.62 -14.05 -3.58
C PRO A 121 3.02 -15.36 -4.15
N LYS A 122 3.05 -15.51 -5.48
CA LYS A 122 2.68 -16.79 -6.12
C LYS A 122 3.62 -17.91 -5.68
N GLY A 123 3.09 -19.12 -5.55
CA GLY A 123 3.85 -20.28 -5.04
C GLY A 123 3.93 -20.37 -3.52
N VAL A 124 3.52 -19.33 -2.79
CA VAL A 124 3.40 -19.34 -1.32
C VAL A 124 2.01 -19.81 -0.93
N ALA A 125 1.92 -20.66 0.09
CA ALA A 125 0.64 -21.15 0.61
C ALA A 125 -0.25 -19.98 1.03
N VAL A 126 -1.51 -19.99 0.55
CA VAL A 126 -2.49 -18.95 0.82
C VAL A 126 -2.83 -18.94 2.32
N PRO A 127 -2.60 -17.84 3.05
CA PRO A 127 -2.89 -17.79 4.49
C PRO A 127 -4.38 -17.89 4.78
N HIS A 128 -4.74 -18.41 5.96
CA HIS A 128 -6.15 -18.65 6.31
C HIS A 128 -7.04 -17.39 6.26
N SER A 129 -6.52 -16.22 6.65
CA SER A 129 -7.27 -14.96 6.53
C SER A 129 -7.64 -14.68 5.07
N LEU A 130 -6.71 -14.89 4.14
CA LEU A 130 -6.96 -14.68 2.70
C LEU A 130 -7.88 -15.77 2.13
N ILE A 131 -7.79 -17.01 2.60
CA ILE A 131 -8.76 -18.07 2.25
C ILE A 131 -10.19 -17.64 2.63
N ASN A 132 -10.36 -17.05 3.82
CA ASN A 132 -11.67 -16.57 4.25
C ASN A 132 -12.13 -15.35 3.45
N MET A 133 -11.22 -14.46 3.05
CA MET A 133 -11.54 -13.36 2.12
C MET A 133 -12.04 -13.89 0.77
N TYR A 134 -11.38 -14.90 0.19
CA TYR A 134 -11.84 -15.52 -1.05
C TYR A 134 -13.19 -16.20 -0.91
N ARG A 135 -13.43 -16.88 0.22
CA ARG A 135 -14.75 -17.47 0.50
C ARG A 135 -15.86 -16.42 0.56
N GLU A 136 -15.61 -15.28 1.21
CA GLU A 136 -16.57 -14.18 1.22
C GLU A 136 -16.78 -13.61 -0.19
N LEU A 137 -15.72 -13.49 -0.99
CA LEU A 137 -15.81 -13.03 -2.37
C LEU A 137 -16.64 -13.96 -3.27
N GLU A 138 -16.50 -15.28 -3.13
CA GLU A 138 -17.29 -16.28 -3.86
C GLU A 138 -18.81 -16.12 -3.61
N GLU A 139 -19.19 -15.75 -2.38
CA GLU A 139 -20.59 -15.51 -2.02
C GLU A 139 -21.06 -14.08 -2.37
N ASP A 140 -20.16 -13.10 -2.32
CA ASP A 140 -20.51 -11.68 -2.45
C ASP A 140 -20.50 -11.15 -3.90
N VAL A 141 -19.55 -11.62 -4.71
CA VAL A 141 -19.26 -11.09 -6.06
C VAL A 141 -19.61 -12.13 -7.11
N PRO A 142 -20.71 -11.94 -7.88
CA PRO A 142 -21.11 -12.89 -8.91
C PRO A 142 -19.99 -13.16 -9.93
N GLY A 143 -19.69 -14.43 -10.17
CA GLY A 143 -18.67 -14.85 -11.13
C GLY A 143 -17.23 -14.80 -10.61
N PHE A 144 -16.99 -14.40 -9.35
CA PHE A 144 -15.66 -14.52 -8.76
C PHE A 144 -15.25 -16.00 -8.67
N GLN A 145 -14.03 -16.29 -9.11
CA GLN A 145 -13.41 -17.61 -9.00
C GLN A 145 -12.14 -17.48 -8.17
N LYS A 146 -12.05 -18.25 -7.09
CA LYS A 146 -10.88 -18.25 -6.22
C LYS A 146 -9.62 -18.68 -7.01
N PRO A 147 -8.56 -17.86 -7.04
CA PRO A 147 -7.32 -18.22 -7.69
C PRO A 147 -6.50 -19.22 -6.86
N PRO A 148 -5.56 -19.96 -7.48
CA PRO A 148 -4.67 -20.88 -6.77
C PRO A 148 -3.49 -20.19 -6.06
N HIS A 149 -3.54 -18.86 -5.84
CA HIS A 149 -2.48 -18.08 -5.19
C HIS A 149 -3.03 -16.96 -4.30
N GLY A 150 -2.16 -16.35 -3.50
CA GLY A 150 -2.50 -15.25 -2.60
C GLY A 150 -2.03 -13.86 -3.02
N ASN A 151 -1.54 -13.71 -4.26
CA ASN A 151 -1.04 -12.44 -4.75
C ASN A 151 -2.20 -11.48 -5.10
N LEU A 152 -2.24 -10.32 -4.46
CA LEU A 152 -3.29 -9.29 -4.57
C LEU A 152 -2.81 -8.02 -5.30
N THR A 153 -1.65 -8.07 -5.98
CA THR A 153 -1.12 -6.91 -6.72
C THR A 153 -2.13 -6.38 -7.75
N GLY A 154 -2.93 -7.26 -8.37
CA GLY A 154 -3.98 -6.85 -9.32
C GLY A 154 -5.05 -5.95 -8.69
N TRP A 155 -5.36 -6.10 -7.40
CA TRP A 155 -6.23 -5.15 -6.68
C TRP A 155 -5.52 -3.83 -6.42
N ALA A 156 -4.25 -3.89 -6.03
CA ALA A 156 -3.47 -2.68 -5.74
C ALA A 156 -3.33 -1.78 -6.97
N GLU A 157 -3.08 -2.36 -8.15
CA GLU A 157 -2.99 -1.65 -9.43
C GLU A 157 -4.32 -0.97 -9.84
N GLN A 158 -5.45 -1.50 -9.36
CA GLN A 158 -6.79 -0.92 -9.58
C GLN A 158 -7.17 0.18 -8.58
N GLY A 159 -6.30 0.50 -7.62
CA GLY A 159 -6.58 1.52 -6.62
C GLY A 159 -6.99 1.00 -5.23
N VAL A 160 -6.77 -0.30 -4.95
CA VAL A 160 -6.97 -0.85 -3.60
C VAL A 160 -5.69 -0.69 -2.78
N LEU A 161 -5.68 0.27 -1.85
CA LEU A 161 -4.57 0.43 -0.92
C LEU A 161 -4.62 -0.69 0.14
N LEU A 162 -3.70 -1.64 0.04
CA LEU A 162 -3.49 -2.75 0.98
C LEU A 162 -2.43 -2.38 2.03
N LEU A 163 -2.84 -1.70 3.10
CA LEU A 163 -1.92 -1.10 4.07
C LEU A 163 -1.99 -1.79 5.43
N ASN A 164 -0.86 -2.30 5.93
CA ASN A 164 -0.76 -2.71 7.33
C ASN A 164 -0.49 -1.49 8.23
N ALA A 165 -0.92 -1.57 9.48
CA ALA A 165 -0.63 -0.53 10.48
C ALA A 165 0.84 -0.51 10.91
N CYS A 166 1.42 -1.69 11.10
CA CYS A 166 2.84 -1.92 11.24
C CYS A 166 3.40 -2.43 9.91
N LEU A 167 4.51 -1.88 9.42
CA LEU A 167 5.04 -2.23 8.08
C LEU A 167 6.20 -3.22 8.11
N THR A 168 6.72 -3.56 9.29
CA THR A 168 7.73 -4.62 9.45
C THR A 168 7.41 -5.52 10.63
N VAL A 169 7.96 -6.73 10.63
CA VAL A 169 7.80 -7.73 11.70
C VAL A 169 9.03 -8.62 11.75
N ARG A 170 9.38 -9.12 12.94
CA ARG A 170 10.44 -10.10 13.12
C ARG A 170 9.91 -11.49 12.75
N ALA A 171 10.75 -12.31 12.12
CA ALA A 171 10.39 -13.68 11.78
C ALA A 171 9.85 -14.43 13.01
N HIS A 172 8.71 -15.12 12.81
CA HIS A 172 8.01 -15.93 13.81
C HIS A 172 7.52 -15.17 15.07
N ALA A 173 7.52 -13.83 15.06
CA ALA A 173 7.11 -13.02 16.18
C ALA A 173 6.12 -11.93 15.74
N ALA A 174 4.84 -12.31 15.61
CA ALA A 174 3.75 -11.39 15.33
C ALA A 174 3.78 -10.19 16.31
N ASN A 175 3.49 -9.00 15.80
CA ASN A 175 3.49 -7.74 16.56
C ASN A 175 4.84 -7.33 17.20
N SER A 176 5.97 -7.96 16.83
CA SER A 176 7.27 -7.63 17.46
C SER A 176 7.70 -6.17 17.28
N HIS A 177 7.23 -5.50 16.22
CA HIS A 177 7.55 -4.09 15.90
C HIS A 177 6.38 -3.14 16.19
N LYS A 178 5.36 -3.61 16.90
CA LYS A 178 4.25 -2.78 17.36
C LYS A 178 4.75 -1.65 18.25
N ASP A 179 4.12 -0.48 18.16
CA ASP A 179 4.37 0.71 18.97
C ASP A 179 5.79 1.29 18.76
N ARG A 180 6.45 0.96 17.63
CA ARG A 180 7.79 1.44 17.25
C ARG A 180 7.77 2.63 16.30
N GLY A 181 6.60 3.12 15.92
CA GLY A 181 6.42 4.35 15.14
C GLY A 181 5.77 4.16 13.77
N TRP A 182 5.59 2.91 13.30
CA TRP A 182 4.86 2.65 12.06
C TRP A 182 3.42 3.13 12.12
N GLU A 183 2.76 2.96 13.27
CA GLU A 183 1.38 3.35 13.48
C GLU A 183 1.18 4.84 13.26
N LYS A 184 2.14 5.67 13.69
CA LYS A 184 2.14 7.13 13.47
C LYS A 184 2.21 7.46 11.98
N LEU A 185 3.10 6.80 11.23
CA LEU A 185 3.20 7.00 9.78
C LEU A 185 1.89 6.58 9.08
N THR A 186 1.37 5.40 9.41
CA THR A 186 0.16 4.87 8.76
C THR A 186 -1.10 5.64 9.15
N ASP A 187 -1.13 6.26 10.35
CA ASP A 187 -2.15 7.25 10.71
C ASP A 187 -2.08 8.49 9.82
N VAL A 188 -0.86 8.98 9.51
CA VAL A 188 -0.70 10.09 8.56
C VAL A 188 -1.14 9.70 7.15
N VAL A 189 -0.88 8.46 6.71
CA VAL A 189 -1.37 7.94 5.42
C VAL A 189 -2.90 8.00 5.35
N VAL A 190 -3.59 7.44 6.35
CA VAL A 190 -5.07 7.47 6.43
C VAL A 190 -5.58 8.90 6.51
N GLY A 191 -4.96 9.73 7.35
CA GLY A 191 -5.32 11.15 7.50
C GLY A 191 -5.13 11.96 6.22
N CYS A 192 -4.08 11.67 5.44
CA CYS A 192 -3.82 12.30 4.16
C CYS A 192 -4.91 11.96 3.14
N LEU A 193 -5.27 10.69 3.02
CA LEU A 193 -6.37 10.25 2.16
C LEU A 193 -7.70 10.88 2.58
N ASN A 194 -8.01 10.84 3.88
CA ASN A 194 -9.23 11.42 4.44
C ASN A 194 -9.38 12.93 4.16
N LYS A 195 -8.26 13.66 4.06
CA LYS A 195 -8.24 15.10 3.80
C LYS A 195 -8.15 15.46 2.31
N ARG A 196 -7.43 14.69 1.50
CA ARG A 196 -7.13 15.06 0.10
C ARG A 196 -8.04 14.40 -0.91
N ARG A 197 -8.62 13.25 -0.59
CA ARG A 197 -9.45 12.46 -1.50
C ARG A 197 -10.89 12.48 -1.02
N SER A 198 -11.84 12.19 -1.89
CA SER A 198 -13.26 12.03 -1.56
C SER A 198 -13.77 10.73 -2.15
N ASN A 199 -14.90 10.23 -1.65
CA ASN A 199 -15.59 9.06 -2.20
C ASN A 199 -14.66 7.83 -2.25
N LEU A 200 -13.99 7.58 -1.12
CA LEU A 200 -13.21 6.37 -0.89
C LEU A 200 -14.03 5.38 -0.07
N ALA A 201 -13.84 4.09 -0.30
CA ALA A 201 -14.37 3.05 0.57
C ALA A 201 -13.27 2.53 1.51
N PHE A 202 -13.47 2.64 2.82
CA PHE A 202 -12.58 2.09 3.84
C PHE A 202 -13.16 0.80 4.41
N LEU A 203 -12.44 -0.32 4.24
CA LEU A 203 -12.81 -1.63 4.77
C LEU A 203 -12.02 -1.89 6.05
N LEU A 204 -12.71 -1.76 7.18
CA LEU A 204 -12.11 -1.84 8.51
C LEU A 204 -12.48 -3.17 9.19
N TRP A 205 -11.64 -4.17 8.98
CA TRP A 205 -11.87 -5.52 9.47
C TRP A 205 -11.19 -5.77 10.83
N GLY A 206 -12.00 -5.95 11.87
CA GLY A 206 -11.55 -6.15 13.24
C GLY A 206 -11.28 -4.86 14.02
N ALA A 207 -11.21 -5.01 15.34
CA ALA A 207 -11.16 -3.88 16.29
C ALA A 207 -9.99 -2.91 16.04
N TYR A 208 -8.82 -3.44 15.65
CA TYR A 208 -7.65 -2.62 15.39
C TYR A 208 -7.87 -1.67 14.21
N ALA A 209 -8.33 -2.19 13.06
CA ALA A 209 -8.62 -1.39 11.87
C ALA A 209 -9.75 -0.38 12.15
N GLN A 210 -10.77 -0.79 12.91
CA GLN A 210 -11.87 0.08 13.32
C GLN A 210 -11.40 1.25 14.19
N LYS A 211 -10.48 1.01 15.14
CA LYS A 211 -9.88 2.05 15.97
C LYS A 211 -9.06 3.04 15.12
N LYS A 212 -8.22 2.54 14.20
CA LYS A 212 -7.42 3.38 13.30
C LYS A 212 -8.30 4.22 12.37
N GLY A 213 -9.39 3.66 11.87
CA GLY A 213 -10.34 4.35 11.00
C GLY A 213 -11.33 5.29 11.71
N ALA A 214 -11.24 5.46 13.03
CA ALA A 214 -12.15 6.35 13.78
C ALA A 214 -12.05 7.82 13.33
N ILE A 215 -10.91 8.23 12.74
CA ILE A 215 -10.68 9.59 12.24
C ILE A 215 -11.33 9.88 10.88
N ILE A 216 -11.88 8.87 10.20
CA ILE A 216 -12.38 8.99 8.83
C ILE A 216 -13.70 9.77 8.83
N ASP A 217 -13.81 10.76 7.95
CA ASP A 217 -15.03 11.52 7.75
C ASP A 217 -16.06 10.68 6.97
N ARG A 218 -17.06 10.17 7.69
CA ARG A 218 -18.13 9.33 7.14
C ARG A 218 -19.12 10.07 6.25
N LYS A 219 -19.09 11.42 6.22
CA LYS A 219 -19.86 12.20 5.25
C LYS A 219 -19.15 12.27 3.90
N ARG A 220 -17.83 12.12 3.90
CA ARG A 220 -16.97 12.20 2.71
C ARG A 220 -16.62 10.84 2.12
N HIS A 221 -16.65 9.80 2.94
CA HIS A 221 -16.19 8.46 2.61
C HIS A 221 -17.15 7.40 3.11
N LEU A 222 -17.19 6.26 2.42
CA LEU A 222 -17.82 5.06 2.94
C LEU A 222 -16.89 4.37 3.93
N VAL A 223 -17.41 4.00 5.10
CA VAL A 223 -16.70 3.20 6.09
C VAL A 223 -17.50 1.94 6.37
N LEU A 224 -16.96 0.78 5.97
CA LEU A 224 -17.54 -0.53 6.21
C LEU A 224 -16.74 -1.25 7.30
N GLN A 225 -17.43 -1.75 8.32
CA GLN A 225 -16.81 -2.35 9.50
C GLN A 225 -17.40 -3.74 9.75
N CYS A 226 -16.54 -4.72 9.99
CA CYS A 226 -16.95 -6.06 10.39
C CYS A 226 -15.84 -6.77 11.18
N ALA A 227 -16.03 -8.04 11.53
CA ALA A 227 -14.99 -8.84 12.18
C ALA A 227 -13.77 -9.05 11.26
N HIS A 228 -12.62 -9.43 11.83
CA HIS A 228 -11.43 -9.73 11.02
C HIS A 228 -11.62 -11.06 10.27
N PRO A 229 -11.06 -11.25 9.05
CA PRO A 229 -11.14 -12.50 8.29
C PRO A 229 -10.34 -13.67 8.89
N SER A 230 -9.72 -13.51 10.05
CA SER A 230 -8.96 -14.59 10.72
C SER A 230 -9.91 -15.73 11.09
N PRO A 231 -9.47 -17.01 11.06
CA PRO A 231 -10.27 -18.14 11.56
C PRO A 231 -10.89 -17.91 12.95
N LEU A 232 -10.22 -17.14 13.81
CA LEU A 232 -10.67 -16.85 15.17
C LEU A 232 -11.93 -15.97 15.23
N SER A 233 -12.21 -15.21 14.17
CA SER A 233 -13.25 -14.16 14.17
C SER A 233 -14.13 -14.13 12.93
N ALA A 234 -13.79 -14.85 11.85
CA ALA A 234 -14.48 -14.71 10.57
C ALA A 234 -15.98 -15.04 10.66
N SER A 235 -16.34 -16.08 11.40
CA SER A 235 -17.73 -16.48 11.67
C SER A 235 -18.51 -15.49 12.54
N ARG A 236 -17.84 -14.53 13.20
CA ARG A 236 -18.46 -13.52 14.07
C ARG A 236 -18.84 -12.25 13.33
N GLY A 237 -18.84 -12.27 12.00
CA GLY A 237 -19.36 -11.18 11.17
C GLY A 237 -18.51 -10.78 9.97
N PHE A 238 -17.39 -11.45 9.69
CA PHE A 238 -16.71 -11.25 8.40
C PHE A 238 -17.50 -11.95 7.28
N PHE A 239 -17.89 -13.21 7.49
CA PHE A 239 -18.75 -13.91 6.55
C PHE A 239 -20.14 -13.28 6.50
N GLY A 240 -20.63 -13.01 5.29
CA GLY A 240 -21.88 -12.31 5.03
C GLY A 240 -21.80 -10.78 5.18
N CYS A 241 -20.61 -10.21 5.38
CA CYS A 241 -20.46 -8.76 5.50
C CYS A 241 -20.74 -8.04 4.17
N ARG A 242 -20.48 -8.71 3.04
CA ARG A 242 -20.68 -8.23 1.68
C ARG A 242 -19.96 -6.92 1.38
N HIS A 243 -18.74 -6.77 1.91
CA HIS A 243 -17.99 -5.51 1.80
C HIS A 243 -17.48 -5.25 0.38
N PHE A 244 -17.26 -6.29 -0.43
CA PHE A 244 -16.69 -6.15 -1.77
C PHE A 244 -17.72 -5.58 -2.75
N SER A 245 -18.95 -6.09 -2.74
CA SER A 245 -20.08 -5.55 -3.51
C SER A 245 -20.48 -4.16 -3.03
N LYS A 246 -20.64 -3.96 -1.71
CA LYS A 246 -20.97 -2.63 -1.14
C LYS A 246 -19.93 -1.55 -1.50
N ALA A 247 -18.65 -1.90 -1.53
CA ALA A 247 -17.61 -0.97 -1.96
C ALA A 247 -17.78 -0.60 -3.44
N ASN A 248 -18.04 -1.57 -4.32
CA ASN A 248 -18.29 -1.32 -5.73
C ASN A 248 -19.55 -0.50 -5.97
N ASP A 249 -20.66 -0.80 -5.29
CA ASP A 249 -21.90 -0.03 -5.39
C ASP A 249 -21.66 1.44 -5.04
N TYR A 250 -20.90 1.70 -3.96
CA TYR A 250 -20.55 3.05 -3.56
C TYR A 250 -19.65 3.77 -4.56
N LEU A 251 -18.67 3.07 -5.14
CA LEU A 251 -17.82 3.64 -6.19
C LEU A 251 -18.66 4.01 -7.42
N VAL A 252 -19.57 3.13 -7.86
CA VAL A 252 -20.48 3.38 -8.98
C VAL A 252 -21.40 4.57 -8.71
N GLN A 253 -22.00 4.65 -7.52
CA GLN A 253 -22.83 5.80 -7.10
C GLN A 253 -22.10 7.14 -7.17
N HIS A 254 -20.77 7.14 -7.06
CA HIS A 254 -19.93 8.33 -7.13
C HIS A 254 -19.18 8.46 -8.46
N ASN A 255 -19.66 7.82 -9.53
CA ASN A 255 -19.08 7.85 -10.88
C ASN A 255 -17.60 7.40 -10.92
N ARG A 256 -17.23 6.45 -10.06
CA ARG A 256 -15.90 5.84 -10.05
C ARG A 256 -15.99 4.42 -10.59
N ARG A 257 -14.93 3.99 -11.27
CA ARG A 257 -14.82 2.62 -11.77
C ARG A 257 -14.86 1.64 -10.58
N PRO A 258 -15.73 0.61 -10.59
CA PRO A 258 -15.70 -0.44 -9.58
C PRO A 258 -14.41 -1.27 -9.69
N ILE A 259 -14.03 -1.91 -8.60
CA ILE A 259 -12.91 -2.85 -8.57
C ILE A 259 -13.35 -4.18 -9.17
N ASP A 260 -12.58 -4.69 -10.13
CA ASP A 260 -12.67 -6.08 -10.55
C ASP A 260 -11.89 -6.94 -9.55
N TRP A 261 -12.63 -7.50 -8.59
CA TRP A 261 -12.05 -8.34 -7.54
C TRP A 261 -11.50 -9.67 -8.07
N GLY A 262 -11.88 -10.10 -9.28
CA GLY A 262 -11.35 -11.29 -9.95
C GLY A 262 -10.07 -11.02 -10.75
N GLN A 263 -9.78 -9.76 -11.09
CA GLN A 263 -8.56 -9.37 -11.80
C GLN A 263 -7.33 -9.42 -10.88
N LEU A 264 -6.74 -10.61 -10.80
CA LEU A 264 -5.54 -10.94 -10.03
C LEU A 264 -4.44 -11.46 -10.98
N PRO A 265 -3.15 -11.27 -10.63
CA PRO A 265 -2.03 -11.56 -11.54
C PRO A 265 -1.87 -13.04 -11.83
#